data_AF-A0A9D7RY57-F1
#
_entry.id   AF-A0A9D7RY57-F1
#
_cell.length_a   1.000
_cell.length_b   1.000
_cell.length_c   1.000
_cell.angle_alpha   90.00
_cell.angle_beta   90.00
_cell.angle_gamma   90.00
#
_symmetry.space_group_name_H-M   'P 1'
#
loop_
_entity.id
_entity.type
_entity.pdbx_description
1 polymer ?
#
loop_
_entity_poly.entity_id
_entity_poly.type
_entity_poly.pdbx_seq_one_letter_code
_entity_poly.pdbx_strand_id
1 'polypeptide(L)'
;MRPALPRLTLLCIALSLASLSHAADKVVGSGENADTGSRSVLVPSGVSAGVIDTGSGDVFLQTGAVTRNIDTGSGQVELAAGASAGRIDTGSGSVRLGNNTQAGAIDTGSGGIEIGSDVHVEGIDSGSGDVRGGDRVIVDGRIDTGSGSVSFDAGASIRGDIDTGSGSVRLGTGSAVSGDIDTGSGEVTLETSKVDGKIDTGSGDITLSDSRVDGDLATSTGRVSLAGSSVVTGDLIVRKPKCWGLCWGNDRPTRIVIGASASVIGEIRIEREAELWVHETARIGRVSGAQVQRFSGERP
;
A
#
# COMPACT_ATOMS: atom_id res chain seq x y z
N MET A 1 -6.57 53.96 32.67
CA MET A 1 -5.73 52.74 32.80
C MET A 1 -6.59 51.50 32.61
N ARG A 2 -6.59 50.96 31.39
CA ARG A 2 -6.85 49.55 31.05
C ARG A 2 -6.10 49.30 29.72
N PRO A 3 -5.18 48.34 29.62
CA PRO A 3 -4.42 48.10 28.40
C PRO A 3 -5.22 47.27 27.40
N ALA A 4 -4.88 47.44 26.13
CA ALA A 4 -5.41 46.72 24.98
C ALA A 4 -5.06 45.22 25.01
N LEU A 5 -5.97 44.39 24.52
CA LEU A 5 -5.69 43.00 24.13
C LEU A 5 -5.70 42.90 22.59
N PRO A 6 -4.82 42.11 21.97
CA PRO A 6 -4.67 42.05 20.53
C PRO A 6 -5.74 41.16 19.87
N ARG A 7 -6.18 41.58 18.69
CA ARG A 7 -6.92 40.75 17.73
C ARG A 7 -6.03 39.56 17.33
N LEU A 8 -6.46 38.33 17.59
CA LEU A 8 -5.93 37.16 16.91
C LEU A 8 -7.04 36.13 16.67
N THR A 9 -7.05 35.63 15.43
CA THR A 9 -7.52 34.31 14.98
C THR A 9 -9.01 33.97 15.07
N LEU A 10 -9.70 34.14 13.94
CA LEU A 10 -10.62 33.11 13.45
C LEU A 10 -10.36 32.90 11.95
N LEU A 11 -9.25 32.25 11.63
CA LEU A 11 -9.04 31.58 10.35
C LEU A 11 -9.24 30.09 10.64
N CYS A 12 -10.49 29.66 10.65
CA CYS A 12 -10.85 28.25 10.77
C CYS A 12 -11.56 27.82 9.49
N ILE A 13 -10.77 27.14 8.64
CA ILE A 13 -11.13 25.94 7.88
C ILE A 13 -12.47 26.04 7.13
N ALA A 14 -12.40 26.61 5.93
CA ALA A 14 -13.36 26.38 4.86
C ALA A 14 -12.58 25.83 3.65
N LEU A 15 -12.28 24.53 3.67
CA LEU A 15 -11.76 23.71 2.56
C LEU A 15 -11.95 22.26 3.06
N SER A 16 -12.78 21.39 2.51
CA SER A 16 -13.09 21.14 1.11
C SER A 16 -14.50 20.50 0.99
N LEU A 17 -15.40 21.19 0.30
CA LEU A 17 -16.53 20.55 -0.39
C LEU A 17 -16.54 21.16 -1.79
N ALA A 18 -15.62 20.68 -2.62
CA ALA A 18 -15.76 20.86 -4.06
C ALA A 18 -16.83 19.85 -4.51
N SER A 19 -18.10 20.23 -4.41
CA SER A 19 -19.15 19.55 -5.15
C SER A 19 -18.95 19.90 -6.62
N LEU A 20 -18.13 19.12 -7.31
CA LEU A 20 -18.09 19.10 -8.76
C LEU A 20 -19.49 18.68 -9.23
N SER A 21 -20.21 19.62 -9.84
CA SER A 21 -21.37 19.29 -10.65
C SER A 21 -20.86 18.54 -11.88
N HIS A 22 -20.70 17.23 -11.75
CA HIS A 22 -20.34 16.39 -12.89
C HIS A 22 -21.50 16.44 -13.89
N ALA A 23 -21.26 17.02 -15.07
CA ALA A 23 -22.21 16.98 -16.17
C ALA A 23 -22.23 15.56 -16.73
N ALA A 24 -22.93 14.64 -16.06
CA ALA A 24 -23.11 13.31 -16.57
C ALA A 24 -24.14 13.33 -17.70
N ASP A 25 -23.78 12.70 -18.82
CA ASP A 25 -24.64 12.56 -19.99
C ASP A 25 -25.80 11.60 -19.74
N LYS A 26 -25.62 10.63 -18.83
CA LYS A 26 -26.64 9.65 -18.46
C LYS A 26 -26.80 9.61 -16.94
N VAL A 27 -28.01 9.93 -16.47
CA VAL A 27 -28.43 9.68 -15.09
C VAL A 27 -29.16 8.34 -15.04
N VAL A 28 -28.73 7.44 -14.15
CA VAL A 28 -29.24 6.06 -14.04
C VAL A 28 -30.29 5.98 -12.93
N GLY A 29 -31.41 5.33 -13.23
CA GLY A 29 -32.48 5.06 -12.28
C GLY A 29 -32.28 3.76 -11.49
N SER A 30 -33.18 3.50 -10.54
CA SER A 30 -33.11 2.27 -9.74
C SER A 30 -33.30 1.01 -10.60
N GLY A 31 -32.39 0.05 -10.45
CA GLY A 31 -32.34 -1.22 -11.18
C GLY A 31 -31.89 -1.10 -12.64
N GLU A 32 -31.65 0.11 -13.14
CA GLU A 32 -31.30 0.36 -14.53
C GLU A 32 -29.81 0.04 -14.79
N ASN A 33 -29.52 -0.57 -15.94
CA ASN A 33 -28.16 -0.73 -16.46
C ASN A 33 -27.80 0.48 -17.33
N ALA A 34 -26.51 0.82 -17.41
CA ALA A 34 -26.01 1.83 -18.33
C ALA A 34 -25.02 1.20 -19.31
N ASP A 35 -25.26 1.40 -20.61
CA ASP A 35 -24.29 1.17 -21.68
C ASP A 35 -24.24 2.46 -22.50
N THR A 36 -23.12 3.17 -22.42
CA THR A 36 -23.07 4.56 -22.88
C THR A 36 -21.93 4.89 -23.82
N GLY A 37 -21.02 3.93 -24.09
CA GLY A 37 -19.81 4.18 -24.86
C GLY A 37 -19.00 5.32 -24.22
N SER A 38 -18.92 6.47 -24.87
CA SER A 38 -18.13 7.61 -24.37
C SER A 38 -18.86 8.57 -23.42
N ARG A 39 -20.15 8.36 -23.18
CA ARG A 39 -20.97 9.27 -22.37
C ARG A 39 -20.83 8.98 -20.89
N SER A 40 -20.60 10.00 -20.08
CA SER A 40 -20.44 9.83 -18.62
C SER A 40 -21.74 9.45 -17.93
N VAL A 41 -21.63 8.65 -16.87
CA VAL A 41 -22.72 8.07 -16.11
C VAL A 41 -22.75 8.62 -14.69
N LEU A 42 -23.93 9.03 -14.22
CA LEU A 42 -24.17 9.40 -12.82
C LEU A 42 -25.21 8.47 -12.23
N VAL A 43 -24.87 7.85 -11.10
CA VAL A 43 -25.82 7.17 -10.22
C VAL A 43 -26.14 8.12 -9.07
N PRO A 44 -27.38 8.63 -8.98
CA PRO A 44 -27.76 9.58 -7.93
C PRO A 44 -27.68 8.98 -6.52
N SER A 45 -27.65 9.85 -5.51
CA SER A 45 -27.57 9.44 -4.11
C SER A 45 -28.66 8.43 -3.73
N GLY A 46 -28.26 7.36 -3.05
CA GLY A 46 -29.15 6.29 -2.58
C GLY A 46 -29.78 5.43 -3.70
N VAL A 47 -29.45 5.67 -4.96
CA VAL A 47 -29.96 4.85 -6.08
C VAL A 47 -29.13 3.58 -6.18
N SER A 48 -29.83 2.44 -6.25
CA SER A 48 -29.23 1.15 -6.60
C SER A 48 -29.40 0.90 -8.09
N ALA A 49 -28.33 1.01 -8.85
CA ALA A 49 -28.22 0.72 -10.28
C ALA A 49 -27.81 -0.75 -10.54
N GLY A 50 -27.97 -1.16 -11.78
CA GLY A 50 -27.54 -2.46 -12.28
C GLY A 50 -26.05 -2.49 -12.65
N VAL A 51 -25.71 -2.91 -13.86
CA VAL A 51 -24.34 -2.88 -14.40
C VAL A 51 -24.13 -1.58 -15.17
N ILE A 52 -22.94 -0.99 -15.05
CA ILE A 52 -22.52 0.20 -15.79
C ILE A 52 -21.35 -0.19 -16.68
N ASP A 53 -21.52 0.00 -17.99
CA ASP A 53 -20.52 -0.24 -19.03
C ASP A 53 -20.33 1.05 -19.83
N THR A 54 -19.08 1.49 -19.90
CA THR A 54 -18.68 2.65 -20.69
C THR A 54 -17.37 2.32 -21.42
N GLY A 55 -17.15 2.89 -22.60
CA GLY A 55 -15.84 2.84 -23.24
C GLY A 55 -14.88 3.87 -22.63
N SER A 56 -15.30 5.13 -22.59
CA SER A 56 -14.45 6.25 -22.15
C SER A 56 -15.18 7.28 -21.29
N GLY A 57 -16.46 7.02 -20.98
CA GLY A 57 -17.26 7.89 -20.12
C GLY A 57 -16.88 7.68 -18.66
N ASP A 58 -16.83 8.76 -17.90
CA ASP A 58 -16.59 8.67 -16.46
C ASP A 58 -17.83 8.13 -15.75
N VAL A 59 -17.64 7.44 -14.62
CA VAL A 59 -18.70 6.88 -13.80
C VAL A 59 -18.65 7.50 -12.41
N PHE A 60 -19.72 8.21 -12.05
CA PHE A 60 -19.86 8.89 -10.76
C PHE A 60 -21.00 8.26 -9.96
N LEU A 61 -20.66 7.66 -8.82
CA LEU A 61 -21.63 7.21 -7.83
C LEU A 61 -21.71 8.24 -6.71
N GLN A 62 -22.87 8.87 -6.54
CA GLN A 62 -23.07 9.81 -5.44
C GLN A 62 -23.21 9.10 -4.09
N THR A 63 -23.29 9.86 -3.00
CA THR A 63 -23.34 9.34 -1.63
C THR A 63 -24.40 8.25 -1.47
N GLY A 64 -23.97 7.09 -0.96
CA GLY A 64 -24.85 5.94 -0.73
C GLY A 64 -25.43 5.29 -1.99
N ALA A 65 -25.00 5.69 -3.18
CA ALA A 65 -25.38 5.02 -4.42
C ALA A 65 -24.76 3.61 -4.46
N VAL A 66 -25.46 2.67 -5.09
CA VAL A 66 -25.02 1.28 -5.22
C VAL A 66 -25.05 0.89 -6.68
N THR A 67 -24.06 0.16 -7.16
CA THR A 67 -24.09 -0.48 -8.48
C THR A 67 -23.58 -1.92 -8.38
N ARG A 68 -23.94 -2.77 -9.34
CA ARG A 68 -23.43 -4.15 -9.38
C ARG A 68 -21.99 -4.18 -9.82
N ASN A 69 -21.70 -3.82 -11.06
CA ASN A 69 -20.35 -3.77 -11.60
C ASN A 69 -20.18 -2.49 -12.42
N ILE A 70 -18.94 -2.02 -12.51
CA ILE A 70 -18.51 -0.92 -13.35
C ILE A 70 -17.43 -1.45 -14.28
N ASP A 71 -17.62 -1.28 -15.58
CA ASP A 71 -16.61 -1.55 -16.62
C ASP A 71 -16.37 -0.24 -17.39
N THR A 72 -15.10 0.19 -17.45
CA THR A 72 -14.72 1.33 -18.27
C THR A 72 -13.34 1.20 -18.91
N GLY A 73 -13.24 1.36 -20.22
CA GLY A 73 -11.94 1.31 -20.91
C GLY A 73 -10.95 2.38 -20.41
N SER A 74 -11.41 3.63 -20.29
CA SER A 74 -10.53 4.76 -19.88
C SER A 74 -11.19 5.81 -19.00
N GLY A 75 -12.48 5.67 -18.67
CA GLY A 75 -13.20 6.64 -17.86
C GLY A 75 -12.75 6.59 -16.40
N GLN A 76 -12.75 7.73 -15.72
CA GLN A 76 -12.56 7.76 -14.27
C GLN A 76 -13.77 7.16 -13.57
N VAL A 77 -13.51 6.37 -12.52
CA VAL A 77 -14.57 5.89 -11.61
C VAL A 77 -14.43 6.62 -10.28
N GLU A 78 -15.48 7.30 -9.85
CA GLU A 78 -15.53 7.97 -8.55
C GLU A 78 -16.76 7.51 -7.76
N LEU A 79 -16.50 6.91 -6.61
CA LEU A 79 -17.50 6.58 -5.60
C LEU A 79 -17.43 7.62 -4.50
N ALA A 80 -18.49 8.42 -4.33
CA ALA A 80 -18.61 9.30 -3.19
C ALA A 80 -18.80 8.51 -1.88
N ALA A 81 -18.70 9.20 -0.73
CA ALA A 81 -18.73 8.56 0.58
C ALA A 81 -19.96 7.63 0.76
N GLY A 82 -19.73 6.44 1.34
CA GLY A 82 -20.76 5.44 1.58
C GLY A 82 -21.34 4.76 0.33
N ALA A 83 -20.88 5.10 -0.87
CA ALA A 83 -21.29 4.40 -2.08
C ALA A 83 -20.71 2.99 -2.14
N SER A 84 -21.34 2.12 -2.95
CA SER A 84 -20.88 0.76 -3.14
C SER A 84 -20.91 0.30 -4.59
N ALA A 85 -19.89 -0.44 -5.00
CA ALA A 85 -19.85 -1.19 -6.24
C ALA A 85 -19.47 -2.64 -5.93
N GLY A 86 -19.85 -3.58 -6.78
CA GLY A 86 -19.18 -4.88 -6.86
C GLY A 86 -17.83 -4.70 -7.56
N ARG A 87 -17.61 -5.37 -8.70
CA ARG A 87 -16.33 -5.22 -9.42
C ARG A 87 -16.22 -3.85 -10.09
N ILE A 88 -15.05 -3.23 -9.98
CA ILE A 88 -14.64 -2.07 -10.77
C ILE A 88 -13.52 -2.52 -11.70
N ASP A 89 -13.75 -2.45 -13.00
CA ASP A 89 -12.79 -2.81 -14.04
C ASP A 89 -12.48 -1.58 -14.88
N THR A 90 -11.20 -1.24 -15.03
CA THR A 90 -10.80 -0.21 -15.98
C THR A 90 -9.47 -0.44 -16.68
N GLY A 91 -9.37 -0.09 -17.96
CA GLY A 91 -8.08 -0.18 -18.66
C GLY A 91 -7.08 0.87 -18.19
N SER A 92 -7.49 2.13 -18.14
CA SER A 92 -6.59 3.27 -17.84
C SER A 92 -7.21 4.36 -16.97
N GLY A 93 -8.49 4.22 -16.62
CA GLY A 93 -9.17 5.15 -15.72
C GLY A 93 -8.62 5.07 -14.30
N SER A 94 -8.50 6.22 -13.64
CA SER A 94 -8.26 6.25 -12.19
C SER A 94 -9.52 5.82 -11.45
N VAL A 95 -9.35 5.13 -10.32
CA VAL A 95 -10.45 4.79 -9.41
C VAL A 95 -10.29 5.60 -8.13
N ARG A 96 -11.34 6.32 -7.73
CA ARG A 96 -11.39 7.06 -6.46
C ARG A 96 -12.55 6.58 -5.62
N LEU A 97 -12.24 6.09 -4.43
CA LEU A 97 -13.20 5.66 -3.44
C LEU A 97 -13.21 6.66 -2.29
N GLY A 98 -14.35 7.30 -2.05
CA GLY A 98 -14.57 8.16 -0.90
C GLY A 98 -14.61 7.37 0.41
N ASN A 99 -14.69 8.07 1.54
CA ASN A 99 -14.70 7.40 2.84
C ASN A 99 -15.92 6.48 3.02
N ASN A 100 -15.77 5.40 3.78
CA ASN A 100 -16.84 4.44 4.11
C ASN A 100 -17.46 3.74 2.89
N THR A 101 -16.80 3.74 1.72
CA THR A 101 -17.28 3.00 0.55
C THR A 101 -17.01 1.51 0.65
N GLN A 102 -17.69 0.72 -0.17
CA GLN A 102 -17.43 -0.70 -0.34
C GLN A 102 -17.28 -1.03 -1.82
N ALA A 103 -16.18 -1.68 -2.20
CA ALA A 103 -16.01 -2.24 -3.54
C ALA A 103 -15.78 -3.74 -3.46
N GLY A 104 -16.11 -4.47 -4.53
CA GLY A 104 -15.61 -5.82 -4.76
C GLY A 104 -14.13 -5.76 -5.15
N ALA A 105 -13.74 -6.55 -6.15
CA ALA A 105 -12.42 -6.44 -6.75
C ALA A 105 -12.28 -5.14 -7.58
N ILE A 106 -11.13 -4.49 -7.48
CA ILE A 106 -10.72 -3.38 -8.34
C ILE A 106 -9.61 -3.88 -9.27
N ASP A 107 -9.80 -3.71 -10.56
CA ASP A 107 -8.83 -4.05 -11.61
C ASP A 107 -8.55 -2.80 -12.43
N THR A 108 -7.29 -2.40 -12.54
CA THR A 108 -6.88 -1.30 -13.41
C THR A 108 -5.60 -1.61 -14.18
N GLY A 109 -5.58 -1.34 -15.49
CA GLY A 109 -4.33 -1.52 -16.25
C GLY A 109 -3.25 -0.49 -15.89
N SER A 110 -3.63 0.79 -15.70
CA SER A 110 -2.65 1.87 -15.49
C SER A 110 -3.13 3.08 -14.69
N GLY A 111 -4.42 3.13 -14.34
CA GLY A 111 -4.94 4.24 -13.54
C GLY A 111 -4.58 4.08 -12.07
N GLY A 112 -4.32 5.19 -11.38
CA GLY A 112 -4.13 5.17 -9.93
C GLY A 112 -5.42 4.82 -9.18
N ILE A 113 -5.27 4.17 -8.03
CA ILE A 113 -6.36 3.83 -7.11
C ILE A 113 -6.19 4.65 -5.83
N GLU A 114 -7.11 5.57 -5.59
CA GLU A 114 -7.19 6.39 -4.38
C GLU A 114 -8.33 5.89 -3.51
N ILE A 115 -8.02 5.45 -2.30
CA ILE A 115 -8.96 4.86 -1.35
C ILE A 115 -9.04 5.74 -0.11
N GLY A 116 -10.25 6.23 0.20
CA GLY A 116 -10.52 7.00 1.41
C GLY A 116 -10.41 6.17 2.69
N SER A 117 -10.77 6.79 3.81
CA SER A 117 -10.77 6.10 5.11
C SER A 117 -11.98 5.20 5.31
N ASP A 118 -11.82 4.17 6.14
CA ASP A 118 -12.89 3.23 6.51
C ASP A 118 -13.50 2.50 5.30
N VAL A 119 -12.71 2.31 4.24
CA VAL A 119 -13.14 1.63 3.01
C VAL A 119 -12.87 0.13 3.11
N HIS A 120 -13.75 -0.65 2.49
CA HIS A 120 -13.58 -2.09 2.36
C HIS A 120 -13.58 -2.49 0.88
N VAL A 121 -12.56 -3.23 0.45
CA VAL A 121 -12.45 -3.81 -0.90
C VAL A 121 -12.12 -5.30 -0.84
N GLU A 122 -12.56 -6.09 -1.82
CA GLU A 122 -12.28 -7.54 -1.84
C GLU A 122 -10.87 -7.87 -2.31
N GLY A 123 -10.30 -7.06 -3.19
CA GLY A 123 -8.95 -7.26 -3.74
C GLY A 123 -8.61 -6.16 -4.74
N ILE A 124 -7.31 -5.99 -4.99
CA ILE A 124 -6.81 -4.94 -5.88
C ILE A 124 -5.80 -5.56 -6.85
N ASP A 125 -6.01 -5.35 -8.13
CA ASP A 125 -5.06 -5.68 -9.21
C ASP A 125 -4.77 -4.40 -10.00
N SER A 126 -3.49 -4.07 -10.16
CA SER A 126 -3.06 -2.93 -10.97
C SER A 126 -1.86 -3.26 -11.85
N GLY A 127 -1.93 -2.99 -13.15
CA GLY A 127 -0.75 -3.14 -14.01
C GLY A 127 0.37 -2.18 -13.62
N SER A 128 0.08 -0.88 -13.48
CA SER A 128 1.10 0.14 -13.19
C SER A 128 0.64 1.31 -12.31
N GLY A 129 -0.63 1.35 -11.93
CA GLY A 129 -1.18 2.41 -11.10
C GLY A 129 -0.78 2.27 -9.64
N ASP A 130 -0.48 3.39 -8.99
CA ASP A 130 -0.26 3.40 -7.54
C ASP A 130 -1.56 3.14 -6.79
N VAL A 131 -1.47 2.40 -5.69
CA VAL A 131 -2.55 2.18 -4.73
C VAL A 131 -2.26 3.01 -3.48
N ARG A 132 -3.11 3.99 -3.19
CA ARG A 132 -3.01 4.85 -2.01
C ARG A 132 -4.27 4.74 -1.19
N GLY A 133 -4.18 4.23 0.03
CA GLY A 133 -5.30 4.15 0.96
C GLY A 133 -5.12 4.98 2.21
N GLY A 134 -6.21 5.61 2.66
CA GLY A 134 -6.25 6.33 3.92
C GLY A 134 -6.35 5.39 5.13
N ASP A 135 -6.80 5.95 6.26
CA ASP A 135 -6.91 5.19 7.50
C ASP A 135 -7.94 4.05 7.46
N ARG A 136 -7.62 2.95 8.13
CA ARG A 136 -8.55 1.83 8.40
C ARG A 136 -9.15 1.21 7.15
N VAL A 137 -8.40 1.20 6.05
CA VAL A 137 -8.79 0.45 4.85
C VAL A 137 -8.68 -1.05 5.11
N ILE A 138 -9.69 -1.79 4.69
CA ILE A 138 -9.74 -3.25 4.73
C ILE A 138 -9.66 -3.77 3.30
N VAL A 139 -8.69 -4.64 3.03
CA VAL A 139 -8.60 -5.44 1.80
C VAL A 139 -8.78 -6.90 2.19
N ASP A 140 -9.86 -7.54 1.77
CA ASP A 140 -10.16 -8.94 2.14
C ASP A 140 -9.28 -9.99 1.44
N GLY A 141 -8.59 -9.57 0.39
CA GLY A 141 -7.74 -10.43 -0.42
C GLY A 141 -6.37 -9.80 -0.65
N ARG A 142 -5.80 -10.13 -1.81
CA ARG A 142 -4.48 -9.67 -2.21
C ARG A 142 -4.50 -8.29 -2.85
N ILE A 143 -3.34 -7.64 -2.81
CA ILE A 143 -3.00 -6.47 -3.60
C ILE A 143 -1.88 -6.89 -4.55
N ASP A 144 -2.12 -6.89 -5.85
CA ASP A 144 -1.10 -7.15 -6.87
C ASP A 144 -0.90 -5.89 -7.69
N THR A 145 0.36 -5.48 -7.84
CA THR A 145 0.74 -4.38 -8.70
C THR A 145 1.95 -4.75 -9.57
N GLY A 146 1.92 -4.43 -10.87
CA GLY A 146 3.09 -4.65 -11.72
C GLY A 146 4.22 -3.68 -11.37
N SER A 147 3.96 -2.37 -11.45
CA SER A 147 4.97 -1.33 -11.16
C SER A 147 4.53 -0.24 -10.19
N GLY A 148 3.25 -0.21 -9.82
CA GLY A 148 2.69 0.79 -8.93
C GLY A 148 3.12 0.60 -7.48
N SER A 149 3.25 1.69 -6.74
CA SER A 149 3.53 1.63 -5.30
C SER A 149 2.25 1.42 -4.50
N VAL A 150 2.35 0.70 -3.39
CA VAL A 150 1.26 0.47 -2.44
C VAL A 150 1.56 1.24 -1.16
N SER A 151 0.67 2.15 -0.80
CA SER A 151 0.79 2.90 0.45
C SER A 151 -0.53 2.98 1.18
N PHE A 152 -0.49 2.66 2.48
CA PHE A 152 -1.62 2.84 3.37
C PHE A 152 -1.22 3.68 4.57
N ASP A 153 -2.13 4.55 5.00
CA ASP A 153 -2.01 5.31 6.25
C ASP A 153 -2.21 4.39 7.48
N ALA A 154 -2.90 4.84 8.53
CA ALA A 154 -2.94 4.10 9.78
C ALA A 154 -4.00 3.00 9.79
N GLY A 155 -3.67 1.84 10.38
CA GLY A 155 -4.63 0.80 10.72
C GLY A 155 -5.21 0.02 9.54
N ALA A 156 -4.49 -0.08 8.42
CA ALA A 156 -4.94 -0.89 7.29
C ALA A 156 -4.91 -2.40 7.65
N SER A 157 -5.88 -3.17 7.14
CA SER A 157 -5.94 -4.63 7.32
C SER A 157 -6.02 -5.30 5.96
N ILE A 158 -4.92 -5.94 5.54
CA ILE A 158 -4.82 -6.69 4.29
C ILE A 158 -4.87 -8.17 4.64
N ARG A 159 -5.92 -8.88 4.22
CA ARG A 159 -6.18 -10.29 4.51
C ARG A 159 -5.66 -11.23 3.42
N GLY A 160 -4.49 -10.87 2.88
CA GLY A 160 -3.79 -11.60 1.82
C GLY A 160 -2.39 -11.06 1.66
N ASP A 161 -1.84 -11.27 0.47
CA ASP A 161 -0.48 -10.86 0.10
C ASP A 161 -0.48 -9.43 -0.48
N ILE A 162 0.67 -8.76 -0.38
CA ILE A 162 0.98 -7.55 -1.13
C ILE A 162 2.15 -7.88 -2.07
N ASP A 163 1.85 -7.96 -3.36
CA ASP A 163 2.80 -8.24 -4.42
C ASP A 163 3.03 -6.99 -5.27
N THR A 164 4.29 -6.62 -5.45
CA THR A 164 4.65 -5.56 -6.40
C THR A 164 5.90 -5.87 -7.20
N GLY A 165 5.88 -5.69 -8.52
CA GLY A 165 7.08 -5.94 -9.33
C GLY A 165 8.20 -4.92 -9.03
N SER A 166 7.88 -3.62 -9.09
CA SER A 166 8.89 -2.56 -8.88
C SER A 166 8.48 -1.44 -7.92
N GLY A 167 7.22 -1.42 -7.48
CA GLY A 167 6.71 -0.39 -6.59
C GLY A 167 7.17 -0.59 -5.15
N SER A 168 7.16 0.50 -4.38
CA SER A 168 7.41 0.41 -2.93
C SER A 168 6.14 0.03 -2.18
N VAL A 169 6.31 -0.55 -1.00
CA VAL A 169 5.23 -0.83 -0.05
C VAL A 169 5.47 -0.02 1.21
N ARG A 170 4.52 0.83 1.59
CA ARG A 170 4.56 1.61 2.84
C ARG A 170 3.29 1.37 3.65
N LEU A 171 3.45 0.87 4.87
CA LEU A 171 2.33 0.67 5.81
C LEU A 171 2.51 1.54 7.05
N GLY A 172 1.51 2.37 7.32
CA GLY A 172 1.45 3.24 8.48
C GLY A 172 1.10 2.49 9.77
N THR A 173 1.13 3.23 10.88
CA THR A 173 0.94 2.73 12.24
C THR A 173 -0.30 1.85 12.40
N GLY A 174 -0.14 0.70 13.05
CA GLY A 174 -1.24 -0.21 13.39
C GLY A 174 -1.75 -1.06 12.22
N SER A 175 -1.06 -1.02 11.06
CA SER A 175 -1.45 -1.84 9.92
C SER A 175 -1.05 -3.30 10.08
N ALA A 176 -1.79 -4.20 9.44
CA ALA A 176 -1.57 -5.63 9.47
C ALA A 176 -1.75 -6.28 8.09
N VAL A 177 -0.85 -7.20 7.75
CA VAL A 177 -0.90 -8.07 6.57
C VAL A 177 -0.92 -9.51 7.05
N SER A 178 -1.92 -10.31 6.66
CA SER A 178 -2.00 -11.71 7.07
C SER A 178 -1.15 -12.65 6.20
N GLY A 179 -0.76 -12.19 5.01
CA GLY A 179 0.08 -12.92 4.07
C GLY A 179 1.50 -12.37 4.00
N ASP A 180 2.08 -12.49 2.82
CA ASP A 180 3.44 -12.07 2.49
C ASP A 180 3.48 -10.65 1.90
N ILE A 181 4.66 -10.01 1.97
CA ILE A 181 4.97 -8.80 1.20
C ILE A 181 6.14 -9.13 0.27
N ASP A 182 5.89 -9.23 -1.02
CA ASP A 182 6.90 -9.53 -2.02
C ASP A 182 7.09 -8.33 -2.97
N THR A 183 8.33 -7.85 -3.11
CA THR A 183 8.68 -6.81 -4.09
C THR A 183 9.93 -7.14 -4.90
N GLY A 184 9.90 -6.90 -6.22
CA GLY A 184 11.09 -7.10 -7.04
C GLY A 184 12.19 -6.08 -6.74
N SER A 185 11.88 -4.79 -6.82
CA SER A 185 12.88 -3.72 -6.65
C SER A 185 12.51 -2.58 -5.72
N GLY A 186 11.27 -2.50 -5.27
CA GLY A 186 10.81 -1.39 -4.45
C GLY A 186 11.11 -1.56 -2.97
N GLU A 187 11.16 -0.45 -2.26
CA GLU A 187 11.39 -0.42 -0.82
C GLU A 187 10.15 -0.91 -0.05
N VAL A 188 10.37 -1.65 1.05
CA VAL A 188 9.34 -1.98 2.03
C VAL A 188 9.59 -1.19 3.30
N THR A 189 8.64 -0.34 3.69
CA THR A 189 8.68 0.45 4.93
C THR A 189 7.48 0.13 5.81
N LEU A 190 7.74 -0.38 7.02
CA LEU A 190 6.71 -0.65 8.03
C LEU A 190 6.90 0.24 9.26
N GLU A 191 5.82 0.90 9.68
CA GLU A 191 5.76 1.71 10.90
C GLU A 191 4.73 1.10 11.85
N THR A 192 5.15 0.65 13.03
CA THR A 192 4.29 0.01 14.05
C THR A 192 3.28 -0.98 13.45
N SER A 193 3.74 -1.85 12.55
CA SER A 193 2.89 -2.72 11.74
C SER A 193 3.22 -4.20 11.95
N LYS A 194 2.31 -5.08 11.55
CA LYS A 194 2.46 -6.54 11.62
C LYS A 194 2.35 -7.19 10.25
N VAL A 195 3.24 -8.13 9.97
CA VAL A 195 3.14 -9.05 8.83
C VAL A 195 3.17 -10.47 9.39
N ASP A 196 2.14 -11.25 9.12
CA ASP A 196 2.04 -12.63 9.62
C ASP A 196 2.91 -13.61 8.80
N GLY A 197 3.17 -13.26 7.52
CA GLY A 197 4.05 -13.98 6.62
C GLY A 197 5.48 -13.44 6.56
N LYS A 198 6.12 -13.63 5.41
CA LYS A 198 7.48 -13.15 5.10
C LYS A 198 7.46 -11.79 4.40
N ILE A 199 8.62 -11.14 4.39
CA ILE A 199 8.92 -10.01 3.51
C ILE A 199 10.08 -10.43 2.60
N ASP A 200 9.88 -10.40 1.29
CA ASP A 200 10.92 -10.70 0.30
C ASP A 200 11.12 -9.52 -0.65
N THR A 201 12.36 -9.04 -0.77
CA THR A 201 12.73 -8.06 -1.78
C THR A 201 13.82 -8.58 -2.71
N GLY A 202 13.76 -8.26 -4.00
CA GLY A 202 14.92 -8.50 -4.88
C GLY A 202 16.05 -7.54 -4.53
N SER A 203 15.84 -6.25 -4.80
CA SER A 203 16.85 -5.21 -4.62
C SER A 203 16.46 -4.03 -3.73
N GLY A 204 15.19 -3.97 -3.33
CA GLY A 204 14.66 -2.85 -2.54
C GLY A 204 15.07 -2.91 -1.08
N ASP A 205 15.21 -1.75 -0.47
CA ASP A 205 15.52 -1.63 0.96
C ASP A 205 14.34 -2.13 1.81
N ILE A 206 14.63 -2.64 3.01
CA ILE A 206 13.62 -3.06 3.99
C ILE A 206 13.86 -2.27 5.28
N THR A 207 12.87 -1.48 5.66
CA THR A 207 12.91 -0.63 6.86
C THR A 207 11.75 -0.98 7.79
N LEU A 208 12.07 -1.47 8.99
CA LEU A 208 11.09 -1.75 10.04
C LEU A 208 11.29 -0.80 11.22
N SER A 209 10.23 -0.11 11.65
CA SER A 209 10.20 0.65 12.90
C SER A 209 9.08 0.12 13.80
N ASP A 210 9.43 -0.36 14.98
CA ASP A 210 8.49 -0.94 15.96
C ASP A 210 7.53 -1.98 15.37
N SER A 211 8.00 -2.72 14.36
CA SER A 211 7.17 -3.60 13.53
C SER A 211 7.54 -5.07 13.71
N ARG A 212 6.57 -5.96 13.44
CA ARG A 212 6.74 -7.40 13.63
C ARG A 212 6.52 -8.15 12.32
N VAL A 213 7.44 -9.05 12.00
CA VAL A 213 7.33 -10.02 10.90
C VAL A 213 7.35 -11.41 11.53
N ASP A 214 6.27 -12.18 11.35
CA ASP A 214 6.11 -13.53 11.89
C ASP A 214 6.68 -14.64 10.96
N GLY A 215 7.29 -14.25 9.84
CA GLY A 215 8.09 -15.10 8.96
C GLY A 215 9.52 -14.59 8.72
N ASP A 216 10.06 -14.92 7.55
CA ASP A 216 11.41 -14.53 7.13
C ASP A 216 11.45 -13.09 6.61
N LEU A 217 12.61 -12.45 6.73
CA LEU A 217 12.92 -11.19 6.06
C LEU A 217 14.08 -11.43 5.09
N ALA A 218 13.84 -11.30 3.81
CA ALA A 218 14.82 -11.67 2.80
C ALA A 218 15.05 -10.58 1.76
N THR A 219 16.31 -10.41 1.35
CA THR A 219 16.69 -9.56 0.22
C THR A 219 17.87 -10.12 -0.57
N SER A 220 18.09 -9.69 -1.81
CA SER A 220 19.35 -10.01 -2.54
C SER A 220 20.36 -8.87 -2.48
N THR A 221 19.90 -7.62 -2.63
CA THR A 221 20.82 -6.46 -2.66
C THR A 221 20.36 -5.26 -1.84
N GLY A 222 19.14 -5.26 -1.31
CA GLY A 222 18.63 -4.16 -0.51
C GLY A 222 19.36 -4.01 0.82
N ARG A 223 19.36 -2.79 1.36
CA ARG A 223 19.73 -2.55 2.75
C ARG A 223 18.61 -3.00 3.67
N VAL A 224 18.97 -3.43 4.87
CA VAL A 224 17.99 -3.81 5.90
C VAL A 224 18.22 -2.97 7.15
N SER A 225 17.18 -2.32 7.66
CA SER A 225 17.23 -1.52 8.88
C SER A 225 16.09 -1.89 9.81
N LEU A 226 16.43 -2.46 10.97
CA LEU A 226 15.47 -2.76 12.03
C LEU A 226 15.64 -1.74 13.17
N ALA A 227 14.63 -0.93 13.43
CA ALA A 227 14.64 0.11 14.45
C ALA A 227 13.59 -0.16 15.54
N GLY A 228 13.81 0.45 16.71
CA GLY A 228 12.91 0.32 17.86
C GLY A 228 12.74 -1.13 18.31
N SER A 229 11.52 -1.46 18.73
CA SER A 229 11.13 -2.79 19.20
C SER A 229 10.83 -3.79 18.08
N SER A 230 11.38 -3.58 16.87
CA SER A 230 11.09 -4.44 15.73
C SER A 230 11.53 -5.89 15.95
N VAL A 231 10.69 -6.84 15.54
CA VAL A 231 10.94 -8.28 15.70
C VAL A 231 10.75 -9.01 14.38
N VAL A 232 11.74 -9.81 14.00
CA VAL A 232 11.64 -10.84 12.97
C VAL A 232 11.70 -12.20 13.66
N THR A 233 10.66 -13.02 13.54
CA THR A 233 10.63 -14.35 14.16
C THR A 233 11.37 -15.40 13.36
N GLY A 234 11.35 -15.28 12.03
CA GLY A 234 12.07 -16.14 11.10
C GLY A 234 13.51 -15.69 10.90
N ASP A 235 14.06 -16.10 9.77
CA ASP A 235 15.44 -15.80 9.38
C ASP A 235 15.54 -14.41 8.73
N LEU A 236 16.71 -13.78 8.88
CA LEU A 236 17.11 -12.64 8.06
C LEU A 236 18.08 -13.15 6.99
N ILE A 237 17.66 -13.14 5.73
CA ILE A 237 18.39 -13.78 4.63
C ILE A 237 18.85 -12.72 3.62
N VAL A 238 20.17 -12.61 3.41
CA VAL A 238 20.74 -11.87 2.28
C VAL A 238 21.28 -12.84 1.26
N ARG A 239 20.56 -12.99 0.15
CA ARG A 239 20.85 -13.99 -0.89
C ARG A 239 21.97 -13.56 -1.82
N LYS A 240 22.66 -14.56 -2.39
CA LYS A 240 23.49 -14.32 -3.57
C LYS A 240 22.57 -14.20 -4.81
N PRO A 241 22.67 -13.14 -5.63
CA PRO A 241 21.89 -13.05 -6.86
C PRO A 241 22.21 -14.24 -7.78
N LYS A 242 21.16 -14.86 -8.36
CA LYS A 242 21.32 -15.99 -9.28
C LYS A 242 21.89 -15.50 -10.61
N CYS A 243 23.17 -15.81 -10.87
CA CYS A 243 23.86 -15.43 -12.11
C CYS A 243 23.95 -16.63 -13.09
N TRP A 244 23.44 -16.47 -14.31
CA TRP A 244 23.68 -17.39 -15.44
C TRP A 244 24.70 -16.79 -16.42
N GLY A 245 25.95 -16.58 -15.96
CA GLY A 245 27.10 -16.30 -16.82
C GLY A 245 27.44 -14.83 -17.13
N LEU A 246 26.66 -13.85 -16.68
CA LEU A 246 26.96 -12.43 -16.94
C LEU A 246 26.45 -11.52 -15.81
N CYS A 247 27.23 -11.34 -14.74
CA CYS A 247 26.88 -10.41 -13.67
C CYS A 247 27.69 -9.12 -13.78
N TRP A 248 27.06 -8.10 -14.39
CA TRP A 248 27.51 -6.71 -14.39
C TRP A 248 26.70 -6.01 -13.29
N GLY A 249 27.04 -6.31 -12.04
CA GLY A 249 26.37 -5.77 -10.85
C GLY A 249 27.41 -5.20 -9.91
N ASN A 250 27.11 -4.04 -9.33
CA ASN A 250 28.01 -3.31 -8.43
C ASN A 250 28.25 -4.16 -7.16
N ASP A 251 29.47 -4.64 -6.95
CA ASP A 251 29.92 -5.49 -5.82
C ASP A 251 29.88 -4.78 -4.45
N ARG A 252 29.17 -3.66 -4.33
CA ARG A 252 29.12 -2.92 -3.07
C ARG A 252 28.46 -3.81 -2.00
N PRO A 253 29.11 -3.96 -0.83
CA PRO A 253 28.53 -4.69 0.28
C PRO A 253 27.15 -4.12 0.60
N THR A 254 26.16 -5.00 0.79
CA THR A 254 24.89 -4.52 1.35
C THR A 254 25.07 -4.21 2.83
N ARG A 255 24.32 -3.24 3.35
CA ARG A 255 24.37 -2.85 4.76
C ARG A 255 23.12 -3.33 5.48
N ILE A 256 23.35 -4.02 6.59
CA ILE A 256 22.31 -4.52 7.51
C ILE A 256 22.54 -3.85 8.86
N VAL A 257 21.53 -3.18 9.38
CA VAL A 257 21.58 -2.53 10.70
C VAL A 257 20.47 -3.09 11.58
N ILE A 258 20.85 -3.74 12.67
CA ILE A 258 19.95 -4.18 13.73
C ILE A 258 20.08 -3.20 14.89
N GLY A 259 19.11 -2.31 15.01
CA GLY A 259 19.08 -1.21 15.98
C GLY A 259 18.80 -1.64 17.40
N ALA A 260 18.82 -0.67 18.32
CA ALA A 260 18.62 -0.90 19.74
C ALA A 260 17.28 -1.58 20.03
N SER A 261 17.31 -2.63 20.86
CA SER A 261 16.14 -3.44 21.27
C SER A 261 15.46 -4.26 20.17
N ALA A 262 15.90 -4.16 18.91
CA ALA A 262 15.39 -5.00 17.84
C ALA A 262 15.80 -6.46 18.03
N SER A 263 14.99 -7.39 17.51
CA SER A 263 15.21 -8.82 17.64
C SER A 263 15.09 -9.55 16.30
N VAL A 264 16.09 -10.35 15.96
CA VAL A 264 15.98 -11.40 14.94
C VAL A 264 16.10 -12.75 15.64
N ILE A 265 15.00 -13.50 15.70
CA ILE A 265 14.94 -14.75 16.47
C ILE A 265 15.61 -15.89 15.71
N GLY A 266 15.39 -15.98 14.40
CA GLY A 266 16.01 -16.96 13.52
C GLY A 266 17.47 -16.68 13.20
N GLU A 267 17.99 -17.38 12.20
CA GLU A 267 19.35 -17.19 11.70
C GLU A 267 19.45 -15.91 10.86
N ILE A 268 20.56 -15.19 11.01
CA ILE A 268 21.00 -14.17 10.06
C ILE A 268 21.94 -14.85 9.07
N ARG A 269 21.43 -15.17 7.88
CA ARG A 269 22.17 -15.86 6.82
C ARG A 269 22.57 -14.91 5.71
N ILE A 270 23.87 -14.71 5.54
CA ILE A 270 24.43 -13.79 4.55
C ILE A 270 25.22 -14.58 3.51
N GLU A 271 24.77 -14.59 2.26
CA GLU A 271 25.35 -15.39 1.17
C GLU A 271 26.24 -14.58 0.20
N ARG A 272 26.46 -13.29 0.51
CA ARG A 272 27.30 -12.35 -0.24
C ARG A 272 27.99 -11.37 0.69
N GLU A 273 28.90 -10.54 0.17
CA GLU A 273 29.55 -9.51 0.98
C GLU A 273 28.52 -8.51 1.56
N ALA A 274 28.54 -8.35 2.89
CA ALA A 274 27.65 -7.44 3.60
C ALA A 274 28.30 -6.90 4.88
N GLU A 275 27.94 -5.67 5.24
CA GLU A 275 28.25 -5.05 6.52
C GLU A 275 27.09 -5.31 7.49
N LEU A 276 27.30 -6.17 8.50
CA LEU A 276 26.31 -6.43 9.54
C LEU A 276 26.64 -5.63 10.81
N TRP A 277 25.84 -4.60 11.08
CA TRP A 277 25.91 -3.77 12.28
C TRP A 277 24.82 -4.16 13.26
N VAL A 278 25.19 -4.45 14.51
CA VAL A 278 24.24 -4.91 15.53
C VAL A 278 24.45 -4.11 16.81
N HIS A 279 23.39 -3.44 17.26
CA HIS A 279 23.42 -2.68 18.50
C HIS A 279 23.70 -3.60 19.70
N GLU A 280 24.37 -3.11 20.73
CA GLU A 280 24.73 -3.91 21.91
C GLU A 280 23.52 -4.48 22.65
N THR A 281 22.37 -3.80 22.57
CA THR A 281 21.10 -4.24 23.20
C THR A 281 20.21 -5.08 22.28
N ALA A 282 20.57 -5.24 21.00
CA ALA A 282 19.81 -6.05 20.07
C ALA A 282 19.98 -7.55 20.36
N ARG A 283 18.91 -8.31 20.09
CA ARG A 283 18.91 -9.78 20.22
C ARG A 283 18.95 -10.40 18.84
N ILE A 284 19.91 -11.30 18.62
CA ILE A 284 20.06 -11.98 17.33
C ILE A 284 20.27 -13.47 17.56
N GLY A 285 19.74 -14.30 16.66
CA GLY A 285 20.06 -15.72 16.60
C GLY A 285 21.47 -15.97 16.05
N ARG A 286 21.66 -17.15 15.47
CA ARG A 286 22.93 -17.53 14.83
C ARG A 286 23.22 -16.58 13.66
N VAL A 287 24.49 -16.29 13.43
CA VAL A 287 24.94 -15.55 12.24
C VAL A 287 25.83 -16.45 11.39
N SER A 288 25.59 -16.47 10.08
CA SER A 288 26.44 -17.13 9.10
C SER A 288 26.79 -16.22 7.92
N GLY A 289 28.03 -16.35 7.42
CA GLY A 289 28.48 -15.67 6.21
C GLY A 289 28.90 -14.21 6.34
N ALA A 290 28.81 -13.60 7.53
CA ALA A 290 29.41 -12.29 7.82
C ALA A 290 29.94 -12.18 9.25
N GLN A 291 30.81 -11.21 9.49
CA GLN A 291 31.23 -10.82 10.85
C GLN A 291 30.25 -9.78 11.42
N VAL A 292 29.95 -9.90 12.72
CA VAL A 292 29.11 -8.94 13.44
C VAL A 292 29.95 -7.77 13.90
N GLN A 293 29.59 -6.55 13.48
CA GLN A 293 30.15 -5.30 13.96
C GLN A 293 29.22 -4.71 15.03
N ARG A 294 29.70 -4.59 16.26
CA ARG A 294 28.90 -4.08 17.39
C ARG A 294 29.00 -2.57 17.50
N PHE A 295 27.88 -1.92 17.84
CA PHE A 295 27.81 -0.48 18.12
C PHE A 295 26.85 -0.17 19.28
N SER A 296 26.97 1.01 19.87
CA SER A 296 26.17 1.45 21.04
C SER A 296 25.55 2.86 20.91
N GLY A 297 25.87 3.58 19.83
CA GLY A 297 25.28 4.88 19.52
C GLY A 297 23.95 4.76 18.78
N GLU A 298 23.32 5.90 18.49
CA GLU A 298 22.07 5.93 17.69
C GLU A 298 22.26 5.36 16.28
N ARG A 299 23.47 5.44 15.74
CA ARG A 299 23.86 4.92 14.42
C ARG A 299 25.26 4.31 14.48
N PRO A 300 25.56 3.28 13.67
CA PRO A 300 26.90 2.72 13.53
C PRO A 300 27.92 3.71 12.94
#